data_AF-A0A5C7AW71-F1
#
_entry.id   AF-A0A5C7AW71-F1
#
_cell.length_a   1.000
_cell.length_b   1.000
_cell.length_c   1.000
_cell.angle_alpha   90.00
_cell.angle_beta   90.00
_cell.angle_gamma   90.00
#
_symmetry.space_group_name_H-M   'P 1'
#
loop_
_entity.id
_entity.type
_entity.pdbx_description
1 polymer ?
#
loop_
_entity_poly.entity_id
_entity_poly.type
_entity_poly.pdbx_seq_one_letter_code
_entity_poly.pdbx_strand_id
1 'polypeptide(L)'
;MKIAIKKPDTLGALASTLCLIHCLLTPFIFLAQTKVAACCATNGVPNWWKSIDFIFLIISFFAVYQSAKNSTKKTVKMALWFCWSLLCFLIINEKLAWFHLPEILIYLTAISMVILHVYNLKYCQCKTDNCCTNNE
;
A
#
# COMPACT_ATOMS: atom_id res chain seq x y z
N MET A 1 -14.89 16.59 10.72
CA MET A 1 -15.65 15.65 9.88
C MET A 1 -15.30 14.22 10.30
N LYS A 2 -16.20 13.51 11.02
CA LYS A 2 -15.96 12.10 11.44
C LYS A 2 -16.20 11.20 10.23
N ILE A 3 -15.15 10.93 9.44
CA ILE A 3 -15.20 9.90 8.40
C ILE A 3 -15.11 8.56 9.13
N ALA A 4 -16.25 8.04 9.58
CA ALA A 4 -16.33 6.76 10.28
C ALA A 4 -16.20 5.62 9.26
N ILE A 5 -14.97 5.32 8.82
CA ILE A 5 -14.69 4.10 8.06
C ILE A 5 -14.90 2.93 9.01
N LYS A 6 -15.96 2.14 8.78
CA LYS A 6 -16.39 1.04 9.67
C LYS A 6 -15.31 -0.04 9.85
N LYS A 7 -14.40 -0.19 8.88
CA LYS A 7 -13.28 -1.15 8.86
C LYS A 7 -12.05 -0.59 8.11
N PRO A 8 -11.26 0.29 8.73
CA PRO A 8 -10.11 0.94 8.08
C PRO A 8 -9.03 -0.05 7.64
N ASP A 9 -8.78 -1.09 8.45
CA ASP A 9 -7.77 -2.10 8.13
C ASP A 9 -8.15 -2.97 6.92
N THR A 10 -9.43 -3.27 6.72
CA THR A 10 -9.88 -4.01 5.53
C THR A 10 -9.68 -3.18 4.25
N LEU A 11 -9.95 -1.87 4.34
CA LEU A 11 -9.77 -0.95 3.22
C LEU A 11 -8.28 -0.73 2.93
N GLY A 12 -7.44 -0.64 3.96
CA GLY A 12 -5.98 -0.60 3.83
C GLY A 12 -5.42 -1.87 3.21
N ALA A 13 -5.81 -3.05 3.70
CA ALA A 13 -5.40 -4.34 3.13
C ALA A 13 -5.83 -4.49 1.67
N LEU A 14 -7.05 -4.09 1.32
CA LEU A 14 -7.53 -4.07 -0.06
C LEU A 14 -6.70 -3.12 -0.93
N ALA A 15 -6.48 -1.88 -0.49
CA ALA A 15 -5.70 -0.90 -1.25
C ALA A 15 -4.25 -1.37 -1.47
N SER A 16 -3.59 -1.92 -0.45
CA SER A 16 -2.24 -2.47 -0.57
C SER A 16 -2.20 -3.70 -1.47
N THR A 17 -3.22 -4.56 -1.45
CA THR A 17 -3.32 -5.73 -2.35
C THR A 17 -3.54 -5.29 -3.80
N LEU A 18 -4.39 -4.28 -4.03
CA LEU A 18 -4.64 -3.75 -5.37
C LEU A 18 -3.40 -3.06 -5.94
N CYS A 19 -2.65 -2.34 -5.11
CA CYS A 19 -1.34 -1.79 -5.46
C CYS A 19 -0.36 -2.90 -5.84
N LEU A 20 -0.29 -4.00 -5.07
CA LEU A 20 0.56 -5.16 -5.40
C LEU A 20 0.22 -5.78 -6.75
N ILE A 21 -1.07 -6.08 -6.96
CA ILE A 21 -1.55 -6.68 -8.20
C ILE A 21 -1.28 -5.74 -9.37
N HIS A 22 -1.50 -4.44 -9.20
CA HIS A 22 -1.20 -3.42 -10.21
C HIS A 22 0.30 -3.41 -10.56
N CYS A 23 1.19 -3.30 -9.56
CA CYS A 23 2.64 -3.29 -9.80
C CYS A 23 3.13 -4.61 -10.40
N LEU A 24 2.52 -5.75 -10.07
CA LEU A 24 2.90 -7.06 -10.62
C LEU A 24 2.41 -7.23 -12.06
N LEU A 25 1.17 -6.82 -12.38
CA LEU A 25 0.59 -6.98 -13.71
C LEU A 25 1.06 -5.93 -14.72
N THR A 26 1.47 -4.74 -14.27
CA THR A 26 1.94 -3.64 -15.15
C THR A 26 3.05 -4.08 -16.12
N PRO A 27 4.15 -4.72 -15.69
CA PRO A 27 5.16 -5.18 -16.65
C PRO A 27 4.57 -6.19 -17.65
N PHE A 28 3.72 -7.13 -17.24
CA PHE A 28 3.13 -8.10 -18.17
C PHE A 28 2.18 -7.47 -19.19
N ILE A 29 1.32 -6.54 -18.75
CA ILE A 29 0.34 -5.86 -19.61
C ILE A 29 1.07 -5.02 -20.67
N PHE A 30 2.09 -4.26 -20.28
CA PHE A 30 2.80 -3.38 -21.22
C PHE A 30 3.88 -4.11 -22.03
N LEU A 31 4.50 -5.18 -21.53
CA LEU A 31 5.34 -6.07 -22.34
C LEU A 31 4.53 -6.73 -23.48
N ALA A 32 3.30 -7.17 -23.22
CA ALA A 32 2.43 -7.73 -24.25
C ALA A 32 2.08 -6.71 -25.36
N GLN A 33 1.96 -5.43 -25.01
CA GLN A 33 1.68 -4.34 -25.97
C GLN A 33 2.92 -3.95 -26.80
N THR A 34 4.14 -4.12 -26.29
CA THR A 34 5.37 -3.82 -27.06
C THR A 34 5.57 -4.72 -28.28
N LYS A 35 5.00 -5.94 -28.29
CA LYS A 35 5.09 -6.84 -29.46
C LYS A 35 4.28 -6.37 -30.67
N VAL A 36 3.25 -5.54 -30.46
CA VAL A 36 2.40 -5.00 -31.55
C VAL A 36 2.84 -3.59 -31.96
N ALA A 37 3.44 -2.82 -31.05
CA ALA A 37 3.85 -1.43 -31.27
C ALA A 37 5.28 -1.26 -31.82
N ALA A 38 6.05 -2.33 -32.03
CA ALA A 38 7.43 -2.24 -32.53
C ALA A 38 7.56 -1.71 -33.97
N CYS A 39 6.46 -1.60 -34.72
CA CYS A 39 6.49 -1.13 -36.11
C CYS A 39 6.32 0.39 -36.26
N CYS A 40 5.70 1.09 -35.30
CA CYS A 40 5.46 2.53 -35.37
C CYS A 40 5.52 3.13 -33.96
N ALA A 41 6.44 4.06 -33.75
CA ALA A 41 6.77 4.66 -32.47
C ALA A 41 5.56 5.19 -31.67
N THR A 42 5.76 5.33 -30.35
CA THR A 42 4.91 5.93 -29.30
C THR A 42 3.94 4.92 -28.64
N ASN A 43 3.98 4.58 -27.34
CA ASN A 43 4.47 5.25 -26.14
C ASN A 43 4.76 4.19 -25.05
N GLY A 44 5.72 4.46 -24.14
CA GLY A 44 5.85 3.71 -22.89
C GLY A 44 4.59 3.81 -22.02
N VAL A 45 4.58 3.14 -20.86
CA VAL A 45 3.43 3.07 -19.92
C VAL A 45 2.67 4.42 -19.84
N PRO A 46 1.37 4.47 -20.20
CA PRO A 46 0.57 5.68 -20.23
C PRO A 46 0.57 6.41 -18.89
N ASN A 47 0.65 7.74 -18.90
CA ASN A 47 0.68 8.53 -17.66
C ASN A 47 -0.54 8.29 -16.74
N TRP A 48 -1.73 8.03 -17.30
CA TRP A 48 -2.92 7.70 -16.52
C TRP A 48 -2.77 6.39 -15.71
N TRP A 49 -2.04 5.41 -16.24
CA TRP A 49 -1.77 4.16 -15.55
C TRP A 49 -0.84 4.38 -14.36
N LYS A 50 0.17 5.25 -14.51
CA LYS A 50 1.07 5.66 -13.42
C LYS A 50 0.36 6.44 -12.31
N SER A 51 -0.70 7.17 -12.63
CA SER A 51 -1.47 7.94 -11.65
C SER A 51 -2.26 7.05 -10.66
N ILE A 52 -2.55 5.81 -11.03
CA ILE A 52 -3.28 4.86 -10.17
C ILE A 52 -2.49 4.54 -8.89
N ASP A 53 -1.16 4.42 -8.99
CA ASP A 53 -0.27 4.18 -7.84
C ASP A 53 -0.44 5.26 -6.76
N PHE A 54 -0.49 6.52 -7.18
CA PHE A 54 -0.69 7.66 -6.26
C PHE A 54 -2.06 7.64 -5.59
N ILE A 55 -3.11 7.21 -6.31
CA ILE A 55 -4.46 7.06 -5.74
C ILE A 55 -4.45 5.98 -4.64
N PHE A 56 -3.84 4.82 -4.90
CA PHE A 56 -3.72 3.77 -3.89
C PHE A 56 -2.88 4.21 -2.69
N LEU A 57 -1.81 4.96 -2.92
CA LEU A 57 -0.97 5.52 -1.86
C LEU A 57 -1.78 6.45 -0.96
N ILE A 58 -2.58 7.37 -1.52
CA ILE A 58 -3.46 8.26 -0.74
C ILE A 58 -4.49 7.46 0.06
N ILE A 59 -5.16 6.46 -0.55
CA ILE A 59 -6.13 5.62 0.14
C ILE A 59 -5.47 4.86 1.29
N SER A 60 -4.28 4.30 1.06
CA SER A 60 -3.51 3.59 2.09
C SER A 60 -3.12 4.50 3.25
N PHE A 61 -2.80 5.78 2.98
CA PHE A 61 -2.48 6.76 4.03
C PHE A 61 -3.66 6.95 4.99
N PHE A 62 -4.86 7.16 4.45
CA PHE A 62 -6.06 7.30 5.28
C PHE A 62 -6.36 6.02 6.08
N ALA A 63 -6.16 4.85 5.46
CA ALA A 63 -6.33 3.57 6.13
C ALA A 63 -5.32 3.39 7.28
N VAL A 64 -4.04 3.70 7.06
CA VAL A 64 -2.98 3.66 8.07
C VAL A 64 -3.24 4.67 9.18
N TYR A 65 -3.64 5.90 8.87
CA TYR A 65 -3.97 6.92 9.86
C TYR A 65 -5.10 6.46 10.79
N GLN A 66 -6.17 5.92 10.22
CA GLN A 66 -7.32 5.45 10.98
C GLN A 66 -7.00 4.15 11.75
N SER A 67 -6.21 3.25 11.17
CA SER A 67 -5.71 2.02 11.82
C SER A 67 -4.81 2.34 13.01
N ALA A 68 -3.86 3.27 12.84
CA ALA A 68 -2.97 3.79 13.87
C ALA A 68 -3.71 4.49 15.03
N LYS A 69 -4.90 5.05 14.78
CA LYS A 69 -5.75 5.65 15.81
C LYS A 69 -6.53 4.61 16.61
N ASN A 70 -6.93 3.51 15.97
CA ASN A 70 -7.69 2.43 16.59
C ASN A 70 -6.81 1.35 17.25
N SER A 71 -5.52 1.32 16.94
CA SER A 71 -4.57 0.33 17.48
C SER A 71 -4.07 0.73 18.87
N THR A 72 -4.09 -0.21 19.82
CA THR A 72 -3.62 -0.01 21.19
C THR A 72 -2.11 -0.23 21.36
N LYS A 73 -1.46 -1.05 20.53
CA LYS A 73 -0.01 -1.28 20.60
C LYS A 73 0.78 -0.24 19.80
N LYS A 74 1.66 0.51 20.49
CA LYS A 74 2.57 1.49 19.88
C LYS A 74 3.49 0.86 18.81
N THR A 75 3.91 -0.38 18.99
CA THR A 75 4.78 -1.10 18.04
C THR A 75 4.11 -1.30 16.67
N VAL A 76 2.83 -1.71 16.66
CA VAL A 76 2.07 -1.93 15.42
C VAL A 76 1.83 -0.60 14.71
N LYS A 77 1.52 0.46 15.47
CA LYS A 77 1.39 1.82 14.94
C LYS A 77 2.67 2.31 14.27
N MET A 78 3.82 2.14 14.91
CA MET A 78 5.11 2.53 14.36
C MET A 78 5.45 1.72 13.10
N ALA A 79 5.22 0.41 13.12
CA ALA A 79 5.46 -0.46 11.99
C ALA A 79 4.56 -0.12 10.78
N LEU A 80 3.27 0.20 11.01
CA LEU A 80 2.35 0.63 9.96
C LEU A 80 2.83 1.91 9.26
N TRP A 81 3.21 2.93 10.04
CA TRP A 81 3.73 4.18 9.50
C TRP A 81 5.07 4.00 8.80
N PHE A 82 5.97 3.19 9.36
CA PHE A 82 7.27 2.91 8.75
C PHE A 82 7.12 2.23 7.38
N CYS A 83 6.32 1.15 7.30
CA CYS A 83 6.06 0.46 6.05
C CYS A 83 5.35 1.36 5.03
N TRP A 84 4.42 2.22 5.46
CA TRP A 84 3.75 3.16 4.56
C TRP A 84 4.73 4.21 4.01
N SER A 85 5.57 4.81 4.86
CA SER A 85 6.59 5.77 4.43
C SER A 85 7.60 5.15 3.47
N LEU A 86 8.01 3.90 3.73
CA LEU A 86 8.89 3.15 2.85
C LEU A 86 8.24 2.89 1.49
N LEU A 87 6.97 2.45 1.47
CA LEU A 87 6.23 2.22 0.24
C LEU A 87 6.10 3.52 -0.59
N CYS A 88 5.77 4.62 0.09
CA CYS A 88 5.65 5.94 -0.52
C CYS A 88 6.98 6.39 -1.16
N PHE A 89 8.08 6.25 -0.42
CA PHE A 89 9.41 6.58 -0.91
C PHE A 89 9.78 5.74 -2.14
N LEU A 90 9.54 4.42 -2.11
CA LEU A 90 9.86 3.54 -3.22
C LEU A 90 9.07 3.88 -4.50
N ILE A 91 7.76 4.15 -4.37
CA ILE A 91 6.91 4.54 -5.50
C ILE A 91 7.36 5.88 -6.10
N ILE A 92 7.63 6.90 -5.26
CA ILE A 92 8.12 8.20 -5.74
C ILE A 92 9.49 8.04 -6.42
N ASN A 93 10.38 7.26 -5.82
CA ASN A 93 11.71 7.00 -6.39
C ASN A 93 11.62 6.30 -7.76
N GLU A 94 10.72 5.33 -7.92
CA GLU A 94 10.47 4.69 -9.21
C GLU A 94 9.96 5.70 -10.26
N LYS A 95 9.00 6.56 -9.90
CA LYS A 95 8.42 7.52 -10.86
C LYS A 95 9.37 8.66 -11.22
N LEU A 96 10.20 9.14 -10.28
CA LEU A 96 11.23 10.16 -10.55
C LEU A 96 12.53 9.56 -11.10
N ALA A 97 12.66 8.23 -11.10
CA ALA A 97 13.87 7.51 -11.51
C ALA A 97 15.16 8.04 -10.85
N TRP A 98 15.07 8.50 -9.60
CA TRP A 98 16.24 9.04 -8.86
C TRP A 98 17.30 7.96 -8.62
N PHE A 99 16.86 6.76 -8.26
CA PHE A 99 17.72 5.60 -8.08
C PHE A 99 17.10 4.36 -8.75
N HIS A 100 17.91 3.56 -9.45
CA HIS A 100 17.48 2.24 -9.93
C HIS A 100 17.42 1.26 -8.76
N LEU A 101 16.31 1.30 -8.04
CA LEU A 101 15.95 0.32 -7.02
C LEU A 101 15.15 -0.82 -7.66
N PRO A 102 15.37 -2.08 -7.25
CA PRO A 102 14.61 -3.20 -7.77
C PRO A 102 13.16 -3.14 -7.28
N GLU A 103 12.21 -3.34 -8.20
CA GLU A 103 10.76 -3.35 -7.94
C GLU A 103 10.34 -4.36 -6.86
N ILE A 104 11.18 -5.37 -6.60
CA ILE A 104 10.95 -6.37 -5.54
C ILE A 104 10.80 -5.76 -4.14
N LEU A 105 11.42 -4.61 -3.89
CA LEU A 105 11.27 -3.87 -2.64
C LEU A 105 9.85 -3.33 -2.47
N ILE A 106 9.23 -2.86 -3.55
CA ILE A 106 7.84 -2.38 -3.53
C ILE A 106 6.91 -3.54 -3.19
N TYR A 107 7.13 -4.72 -3.80
CA TYR A 107 6.36 -5.92 -3.49
C TYR A 107 6.48 -6.35 -2.04
N LEU A 108 7.71 -6.46 -1.52
CA LEU A 108 7.94 -6.83 -0.12
C LEU A 108 7.29 -5.84 0.85
N THR A 109 7.40 -4.54 0.57
CA THR A 109 6.85 -3.49 1.43
C THR A 109 5.32 -3.50 1.40
N ALA A 110 4.72 -3.68 0.22
CA ALA A 110 3.27 -3.73 0.10
C ALA A 110 2.67 -5.02 0.69
N ILE A 111 3.35 -6.18 0.57
CA ILE A 111 2.94 -7.42 1.27
C ILE A 111 3.00 -7.21 2.78
N SER A 112 4.08 -6.62 3.27
CA SER A 112 4.23 -6.29 4.70
C SER A 112 3.08 -5.40 5.17
N MET A 113 2.67 -4.41 4.38
CA MET A 113 1.50 -3.57 4.70
C MET A 113 0.19 -4.36 4.80
N VAL A 114 -0.06 -5.28 3.87
CA VAL A 114 -1.24 -6.17 3.93
C VAL A 114 -1.22 -7.00 5.21
N ILE A 115 -0.08 -7.63 5.53
CA ILE A 115 0.07 -8.46 6.73
C ILE A 115 -0.15 -7.62 7.99
N LEU A 116 0.43 -6.42 8.08
CA LEU A 116 0.26 -5.54 9.23
C LEU A 116 -1.20 -5.12 9.43
N HIS A 117 -1.93 -4.81 8.35
CA HIS A 117 -3.35 -4.49 8.44
C HIS A 117 -4.19 -5.69 8.89
N VAL A 118 -3.93 -6.88 8.35
CA VAL A 118 -4.61 -8.12 8.78
C VAL A 118 -4.29 -8.45 10.24
N TYR A 119 -3.03 -8.28 10.65
CA TYR A 119 -2.58 -8.49 12.02
C TYR A 119 -3.26 -7.52 12.99
N ASN A 120 -3.29 -6.22 12.65
CA ASN A 120 -3.95 -5.20 13.46
C ASN A 120 -5.47 -5.49 13.59
N LEU A 121 -6.12 -5.92 12.51
CA LEU A 121 -7.53 -6.28 12.50
C LEU A 121 -7.83 -7.49 13.39
N LYS A 122 -6.94 -8.48 13.44
CA LYS A 122 -7.14 -9.72 14.20
C LYS A 122 -6.78 -9.60 15.69
N TYR A 123 -5.78 -8.79 16.04
CA TYR A 123 -5.18 -8.79 17.39
C TYR A 123 -5.24 -7.46 18.14
N CYS A 124 -5.62 -6.33 17.52
CA CYS A 124 -5.45 -5.00 18.14
C CYS A 124 -6.64 -4.03 17.97
N GLN A 125 -7.82 -4.48 17.54
CA GLN A 125 -9.02 -3.63 17.45
C GLN A 125 -9.83 -3.65 18.76
N CYS A 126 -9.67 -2.63 19.61
CA CYS A 126 -10.56 -2.44 20.76
C CYS A 126 -11.90 -1.85 20.30
N LYS A 127 -12.99 -2.60 20.48
CA LYS A 127 -14.36 -2.16 20.15
C LYS A 127 -15.25 -1.97 21.39
N THR A 128 -14.74 -2.23 22.58
CA THR A 128 -15.43 -2.12 23.88
C THR A 128 -14.41 -1.87 24.99
N ASP A 129 -14.79 -1.11 26.02
CA ASP A 129 -13.95 -0.48 27.08
C ASP A 129 -13.10 -1.43 27.96
N ASN A 130 -12.95 -2.71 27.63
CA ASN A 130 -12.19 -3.71 28.39
C ASN A 130 -11.40 -4.66 27.46
N CYS A 131 -10.50 -4.14 26.62
CA CYS A 131 -9.70 -5.02 25.75
C CYS A 131 -8.23 -4.64 25.76
N CYS A 132 -7.39 -5.66 25.99
CA CYS A 132 -5.95 -5.66 26.30
C CYS A 132 -5.57 -5.54 27.79
N THR A 133 -6.20 -6.32 28.67
CA THR A 133 -5.49 -6.87 29.84
C THR A 133 -4.83 -8.18 29.44
N ASN A 134 -3.51 -8.25 29.63
CA ASN A 134 -2.58 -9.39 29.67
C ASN A 134 -1.23 -8.85 29.15
N ASN A 135 -0.48 -8.18 30.02
CA ASN A 135 0.54 -8.73 30.94
C ASN A 135 1.90 -8.86 30.23
N GLU A 136 2.82 -8.03 30.73
CA GLU A 136 4.30 -8.05 30.66
C GLU A 136 4.99 -7.97 29.29
#